data_AF-A0A7C0V8U8-F1
#
_entry.id   AF-A0A7C0V8U8-F1
#
_cell.length_a   1.000
_cell.length_b   1.000
_cell.length_c   1.000
_cell.angle_alpha   90.00
_cell.angle_beta   90.00
_cell.angle_gamma   90.00
#
_symmetry.space_group_name_H-M   'P 1'
#
loop_
_entity.id
_entity.type
_entity.pdbx_description
1 polymer ?
#
loop_
_entity_poly.entity_id
_entity_poly.type
_entity_poly.pdbx_seq_one_letter_code
_entity_poly.pdbx_strand_id
1 'polypeptide(L)'
;MLTQKKIVILYSLTILLFASIVHAHDLWLNVSNYFPKPGQVVTIELGWGHRFPTDEVIKEGWLESIYAIRPKGEKISLKKLDPTHFLFTPQIPGIYFVAAEIKPGFLTKTIEGYKLRTKKGLENVITCFHYDKRAKAIIQIGKKNNGMSQKVGHPLELIPLKAPA
;
A
#
# COMPACT_ATOMS: atom_id res chain seq x y z
N MET A 1 -22.58 -7.88 48.06
CA MET A 1 -21.33 -8.41 47.46
C MET A 1 -21.58 -8.81 46.03
N LEU A 2 -20.78 -8.34 45.06
CA LEU A 2 -20.85 -8.88 43.69
C LEU A 2 -20.35 -10.33 43.70
N THR A 3 -21.03 -11.21 42.96
CA THR A 3 -20.57 -12.59 42.77
C THR A 3 -19.33 -12.62 41.88
N GLN A 4 -18.46 -13.60 42.07
CA GLN A 4 -17.22 -13.78 41.29
C GLN A 4 -17.47 -13.72 39.77
N LYS A 5 -18.60 -14.29 39.29
CA LYS A 5 -19.02 -14.21 37.88
C LYS A 5 -19.29 -12.76 37.42
N LYS A 6 -19.95 -11.95 38.24
CA LYS A 6 -20.21 -10.52 37.92
C LYS A 6 -18.93 -9.70 37.93
N ILE A 7 -17.98 -10.04 38.80
CA ILE A 7 -16.65 -9.42 38.86
C ILE A 7 -15.85 -9.72 37.58
N VAL A 8 -15.83 -10.99 37.15
CA VAL A 8 -15.14 -11.39 35.90
C VAL A 8 -15.76 -10.70 34.68
N ILE A 9 -17.10 -10.67 34.58
CA ILE A 9 -17.80 -9.99 33.49
C ILE A 9 -17.45 -8.49 33.47
N LEU A 10 -17.45 -7.84 34.63
CA LEU A 10 -17.12 -6.42 34.75
C LEU A 10 -15.68 -6.14 34.29
N TYR A 11 -14.70 -6.94 34.76
CA TYR A 11 -13.30 -6.79 34.33
C TYR A 11 -13.13 -7.02 32.82
N SER A 12 -13.81 -8.02 32.24
CA SER A 12 -13.78 -8.27 30.80
C SER A 12 -14.35 -7.12 29.98
N LEU A 13 -15.47 -6.53 30.42
CA LEU A 13 -16.05 -5.33 29.80
C LEU A 13 -15.12 -4.12 29.92
N THR A 14 -14.47 -3.93 31.07
CA THR A 14 -13.49 -2.86 31.26
C THR A 14 -12.28 -3.02 30.33
N ILE A 15 -11.74 -4.23 30.15
CA ILE A 15 -10.62 -4.48 29.24
C ILE A 15 -10.99 -4.16 27.78
N LEU A 16 -12.21 -4.52 27.35
CA LEU A 16 -12.69 -4.21 26.00
C LEU A 16 -12.82 -2.70 25.74
N LEU A 17 -13.15 -1.90 26.76
CA LEU A 17 -13.25 -0.44 26.65
C LEU A 17 -11.88 0.24 26.47
N PHE A 18 -10.77 -0.41 26.83
CA PHE A 18 -9.41 0.12 26.66
C PHE A 18 -8.66 -0.43 25.44
N ALA A 19 -9.32 -1.23 24.59
CA ALA A 19 -8.75 -1.65 23.32
C ALA A 19 -8.63 -0.43 22.39
N SER A 20 -7.45 0.17 22.32
CA SER A 20 -7.16 1.24 21.38
C SER A 20 -7.05 0.66 19.97
N ILE A 21 -7.81 1.22 19.04
CA ILE A 21 -7.74 0.81 17.65
C ILE A 21 -6.44 1.39 17.07
N VAL A 22 -5.44 0.54 16.90
CA VAL A 22 -4.19 0.90 16.22
C VAL A 22 -4.46 0.79 14.73
N HIS A 23 -4.74 1.92 14.09
CA HIS A 23 -5.00 1.98 12.66
C HIS A 23 -3.70 2.32 11.91
N ALA A 24 -3.07 1.31 11.31
CA ALA A 24 -2.00 1.53 10.34
C ALA A 24 -2.65 1.67 8.95
N HIS A 25 -2.42 2.80 8.27
CA HIS A 25 -2.88 3.00 6.89
C HIS A 25 -2.30 1.96 5.95
N ASP A 26 -3.10 1.39 5.07
CA ASP A 26 -2.66 0.53 3.99
C ASP A 26 -2.46 1.30 2.70
N LEU A 27 -1.69 0.71 1.79
CA LEU A 27 -1.41 1.25 0.45
C LEU A 27 -1.91 0.24 -0.58
N TRP A 28 -2.69 0.69 -1.55
CA TRP A 28 -3.17 -0.15 -2.64
C TRP A 28 -3.27 0.64 -3.95
N LEU A 29 -3.58 -0.07 -5.04
CA LEU A 29 -3.75 0.49 -6.37
C LEU A 29 -5.09 0.03 -6.93
N ASN A 30 -5.97 0.95 -7.29
CA ASN A 30 -7.14 0.64 -8.11
C ASN A 30 -6.80 0.89 -9.58
N VAL A 31 -7.07 -0.09 -10.43
CA VAL A 31 -6.82 0.00 -11.87
C VAL A 31 -8.16 0.10 -12.59
N SER A 32 -8.32 1.11 -13.44
CA SER A 32 -9.60 1.31 -14.16
C SER A 32 -9.95 0.18 -15.13
N ASN A 33 -8.94 -0.47 -15.70
CA ASN A 33 -9.10 -1.66 -16.54
C ASN A 33 -7.87 -2.56 -16.43
N TYR A 34 -8.07 -3.79 -15.96
CA TYR A 34 -7.01 -4.81 -15.85
C TYR A 34 -6.70 -5.52 -17.17
N PHE A 35 -7.56 -5.38 -18.18
CA PHE A 35 -7.46 -6.03 -19.51
C PHE A 35 -7.62 -5.05 -20.68
N PRO A 36 -6.88 -3.93 -20.74
CA PRO A 36 -7.01 -2.94 -21.81
C PRO A 36 -6.43 -3.47 -23.13
N LYS A 37 -6.91 -2.91 -24.25
CA LYS A 37 -6.27 -3.09 -25.56
C LYS A 37 -5.00 -2.24 -25.67
N PRO A 38 -4.03 -2.61 -26.52
CA PRO A 38 -2.92 -1.71 -26.86
C PRO A 38 -3.44 -0.33 -27.31
N GLY A 39 -2.82 0.74 -26.81
CA GLY A 39 -3.21 2.12 -27.08
C GLY A 39 -4.36 2.66 -26.22
N GLN A 40 -5.03 1.83 -25.42
CA GLN A 40 -6.08 2.26 -24.51
C GLN A 40 -5.49 2.85 -23.23
N VAL A 41 -5.92 4.05 -22.84
CA VAL A 41 -5.49 4.70 -21.61
C VAL A 41 -5.94 3.89 -20.38
N VAL A 42 -5.04 3.73 -19.42
CA VAL A 42 -5.32 3.14 -18.11
C VAL A 42 -5.11 4.19 -17.04
N THR A 43 -6.07 4.28 -16.12
CA THR A 43 -5.99 5.12 -14.93
C THR A 43 -5.66 4.25 -13.72
N ILE A 44 -4.71 4.73 -12.92
CA ILE A 44 -4.29 4.14 -11.65
C ILE A 44 -4.65 5.14 -10.56
N GLU A 45 -5.53 4.74 -9.65
CA GLU A 45 -5.80 5.45 -8.41
C GLU A 45 -4.92 4.85 -7.30
N LEU A 46 -4.16 5.72 -6.63
CA LEU A 46 -3.39 5.41 -5.45
C LEU A 46 -4.30 5.47 -4.23
N GLY A 47 -4.58 4.31 -3.64
CA GLY A 47 -5.37 4.21 -2.43
C GLY A 47 -4.51 4.26 -1.17
N TRP A 48 -5.01 4.98 -0.17
CA TRP A 48 -4.37 5.17 1.13
C TRP A 48 -5.44 5.27 2.23
N GLY A 49 -5.31 4.53 3.33
CA GLY A 49 -6.33 4.56 4.38
C GLY A 49 -6.53 3.24 5.09
N HIS A 50 -7.65 3.11 5.78
CA HIS A 50 -8.09 1.87 6.42
C HIS A 50 -9.21 1.19 5.64
N ARG A 51 -9.80 1.89 4.65
CA ARG A 51 -10.95 1.41 3.89
C ARG A 51 -10.67 1.29 2.39
N PHE A 52 -10.58 0.05 1.93
CA PHE A 52 -10.57 -0.24 0.50
C PHE A 52 -11.98 -0.01 -0.12
N PRO A 53 -12.13 0.48 -1.37
CA PRO A 53 -11.07 0.86 -2.31
C PRO A 53 -10.66 2.34 -2.25
N THR A 54 -11.36 3.20 -1.51
CA THR A 54 -11.05 4.63 -1.44
C THR A 54 -11.31 5.13 -0.02
N ASP A 55 -10.39 5.97 0.46
CA ASP A 55 -10.44 6.51 1.82
C ASP A 55 -9.75 7.88 1.87
N GLU A 56 -8.55 7.96 2.44
CA GLU A 56 -7.81 9.20 2.62
C GLU A 56 -6.88 9.51 1.44
N VAL A 57 -6.47 10.78 1.33
CA VAL A 57 -5.41 11.19 0.40
C VAL A 57 -4.06 11.04 1.12
N ILE A 58 -3.12 10.35 0.48
CA ILE A 58 -1.75 10.25 1.01
C ILE A 58 -1.14 11.64 1.19
N LYS A 59 -0.51 11.86 2.35
CA LYS A 59 0.13 13.15 2.65
C LYS A 59 1.26 13.43 1.65
N GLU A 60 1.39 14.70 1.25
CA GLU A 60 2.48 15.15 0.39
C GLU A 60 3.86 14.77 0.97
N GLY A 61 4.76 14.34 0.09
CA GLY A 61 6.11 13.92 0.44
C GLY A 61 6.25 12.50 0.99
N TRP A 62 5.15 11.77 1.22
CA TRP A 62 5.18 10.37 1.67
C TRP A 62 5.33 9.36 0.53
N LEU A 63 4.68 9.61 -0.61
CA LEU A 63 4.88 8.80 -1.81
C LEU A 63 6.32 8.96 -2.29
N GLU A 64 7.05 7.84 -2.37
CA GLU A 64 8.42 7.84 -2.88
C GLU A 64 8.41 7.65 -4.40
N SER A 65 7.71 6.63 -4.89
CA SER A 65 7.60 6.41 -6.33
C SER A 65 6.32 5.68 -6.73
N ILE A 66 5.87 5.93 -7.97
CA ILE A 66 4.86 5.15 -8.68
C ILE A 66 5.25 5.05 -10.15
N TYR A 67 5.22 3.84 -10.69
CA TYR A 67 5.72 3.54 -12.04
C TYR A 67 5.11 2.27 -12.59
N ALA A 68 5.28 2.04 -13.90
CA ALA A 68 4.99 0.75 -14.51
C ALA A 68 6.26 0.05 -15.02
N ILE A 69 6.24 -1.27 -15.06
CA ILE A 69 7.24 -2.14 -15.68
C ILE A 69 6.61 -2.78 -16.91
N ARG A 70 7.26 -2.61 -18.06
CA ARG A 70 6.84 -3.20 -19.34
C ARG A 70 7.07 -4.73 -19.35
N PRO A 71 6.48 -5.46 -20.31
CA PRO A 71 6.73 -6.89 -20.52
C PRO A 71 8.21 -7.26 -20.68
N LYS A 72 9.03 -6.33 -21.18
CA LYS A 72 10.48 -6.49 -21.37
C LYS A 72 11.32 -6.07 -20.15
N GLY A 73 10.71 -5.62 -19.05
CA GLY A 73 11.39 -5.21 -17.82
C GLY A 73 11.75 -3.72 -17.74
N GLU A 74 11.51 -2.95 -18.79
CA GLU A 74 11.76 -1.50 -18.79
C GLU A 74 10.77 -0.75 -17.89
N LYS A 75 11.31 0.11 -17.03
CA LYS A 75 10.54 1.01 -16.16
C LYS A 75 10.03 2.22 -16.95
N ILE A 76 8.76 2.56 -16.79
CA ILE A 76 8.14 3.74 -17.38
C ILE A 76 7.42 4.58 -16.32
N SER A 77 7.51 5.89 -16.48
CA SER A 77 6.79 6.86 -15.65
C SER A 77 5.31 6.91 -16.01
N LEU A 78 4.47 7.15 -15.01
CA LEU A 78 3.06 7.47 -15.21
C LEU A 78 2.87 8.99 -15.25
N LYS A 79 1.92 9.47 -16.05
CA LYS A 79 1.52 10.87 -16.05
C LYS A 79 0.62 11.14 -14.85
N LYS A 80 1.06 11.95 -13.90
CA LYS A 80 0.24 12.40 -12.77
C LYS A 80 -0.88 13.33 -13.26
N LEU A 81 -2.13 13.06 -12.85
CA LEU A 81 -3.26 13.96 -13.07
C LEU A 81 -3.51 14.82 -11.84
N ASP A 82 -3.54 14.18 -10.67
CA ASP A 82 -3.80 14.79 -9.38
C ASP A 82 -3.03 14.00 -8.28
N PRO A 83 -3.16 14.32 -6.99
CA PRO A 83 -2.43 13.61 -5.93
C PRO A 83 -2.66 12.09 -5.87
N THR A 84 -3.81 11.58 -6.33
CA THR A 84 -4.16 10.15 -6.25
C THR A 84 -4.26 9.48 -7.61
N HIS A 85 -4.45 10.20 -8.72
CA HIS A 85 -4.64 9.60 -10.05
C HIS A 85 -3.44 9.76 -10.98
N PHE A 86 -3.11 8.66 -11.66
CA PHE A 86 -2.01 8.55 -12.61
C PHE A 86 -2.47 7.85 -13.89
N LEU A 87 -1.92 8.24 -15.03
CA LEU A 87 -2.25 7.66 -16.34
C LEU A 87 -1.04 7.02 -16.99
N PHE A 88 -1.28 5.95 -17.75
CA PHE A 88 -0.36 5.50 -18.79
C PHE A 88 -1.11 4.87 -19.97
N THR A 89 -0.45 4.82 -21.12
CA THR A 89 -0.99 4.25 -22.35
C THR A 89 -0.07 3.12 -22.83
N PRO A 90 -0.36 1.85 -22.50
CA PRO A 90 0.45 0.72 -22.93
C PRO A 90 0.28 0.45 -24.43
N GLN A 91 1.39 0.46 -25.17
CA GLN A 91 1.38 0.28 -26.62
C GLN A 91 1.67 -1.16 -27.06
N ILE A 92 2.39 -1.93 -26.24
CA ILE A 92 2.79 -3.30 -26.58
C ILE A 92 1.93 -4.31 -25.80
N PRO A 93 1.42 -5.38 -26.44
CA PRO A 93 0.76 -6.46 -25.73
C PRO A 93 1.70 -7.18 -24.76
N GLY A 94 1.17 -7.67 -23.64
CA GLY A 94 1.91 -8.38 -22.61
C GLY A 94 1.48 -7.99 -21.19
N ILE A 95 2.22 -8.48 -20.19
CA ILE A 95 1.98 -8.19 -18.78
C ILE A 95 2.77 -6.95 -18.37
N TYR A 96 2.04 -6.01 -17.79
CA TYR A 96 2.59 -4.84 -17.13
C TYR A 96 2.41 -4.97 -15.63
N PHE A 97 3.40 -4.53 -14.88
CA PHE A 97 3.24 -4.32 -13.44
C PHE A 97 3.18 -2.84 -13.17
N VAL A 98 2.22 -2.39 -12.36
CA VAL A 98 2.25 -1.05 -11.78
C VAL A 98 2.65 -1.20 -10.32
N ALA A 99 3.63 -0.43 -9.87
CA ALA A 99 4.15 -0.50 -8.52
C ALA A 99 4.14 0.90 -7.89
N ALA A 100 3.85 0.94 -6.59
CA ALA A 100 3.95 2.13 -5.77
C ALA A 100 4.63 1.80 -4.44
N GLU A 101 5.38 2.75 -3.90
CA GLU A 101 6.06 2.65 -2.61
C GLU A 101 6.05 3.99 -1.88
N ILE A 102 5.90 3.95 -0.55
CA ILE A 102 6.11 5.12 0.31
C ILE A 102 7.56 5.19 0.77
N LYS A 103 7.98 6.35 1.27
CA LYS A 103 9.26 6.50 1.98
C LYS A 103 9.25 5.63 3.23
N PRO A 104 10.08 4.57 3.32
CA PRO A 104 10.16 3.77 4.52
C PRO A 104 10.76 4.58 5.66
N GLY A 105 10.46 4.21 6.90
CA GLY A 105 10.91 4.99 8.03
C GLY A 105 10.63 4.34 9.37
N PHE A 106 10.86 5.11 10.43
CA PHE A 106 10.56 4.70 11.80
C PHE A 106 9.46 5.59 12.38
N LEU A 107 8.51 4.96 13.06
CA LEU A 107 7.53 5.64 13.88
C LEU A 107 7.75 5.23 15.34
N THR A 108 8.06 6.22 16.18
CA THR A 108 8.22 6.03 17.62
C THR A 108 7.06 6.69 18.35
N LYS A 109 6.38 5.96 19.24
CA LYS A 109 5.39 6.48 20.18
C LYS A 109 6.06 6.74 21.53
N THR A 110 5.98 7.96 22.02
CA THR A 110 6.36 8.34 23.39
C THR A 110 5.12 8.71 24.20
N ILE A 111 5.28 9.02 25.49
CA ILE A 111 4.15 9.53 26.30
C ILE A 111 3.65 10.88 25.78
N GLU A 112 4.47 11.64 25.06
CA GLU A 112 4.14 12.92 24.41
C GLU A 112 3.58 12.76 22.99
N GLY A 113 3.41 11.53 22.49
CA GLY A 113 2.79 11.22 21.20
C GLY A 113 3.73 10.60 20.16
N TYR A 114 3.32 10.64 18.90
CA TYR A 114 4.06 10.01 17.80
C TYR A 114 5.15 10.91 17.21
N LYS A 115 6.31 10.32 16.91
CA LYS A 115 7.47 10.96 16.28
C LYS A 115 7.93 10.12 15.08
N LEU A 116 8.03 10.74 13.90
CA LEU A 116 8.54 10.11 12.66
C LEU A 116 10.08 10.05 12.66
N ARG A 117 10.64 9.26 13.59
CA ARG A 117 12.07 8.99 13.71
C ARG A 117 12.31 7.74 14.54
N THR A 118 13.55 7.27 14.56
CA THR A 118 13.98 6.17 15.44
C THR A 118 13.86 6.57 16.91
N LYS A 119 13.80 5.56 17.80
CA LYS A 119 13.85 5.74 19.26
C LYS A 119 15.17 6.31 19.80
N LYS A 120 16.21 6.46 18.98
CA LYS A 120 17.52 6.96 19.43
C LYS A 120 17.41 8.43 19.86
N GLY A 121 17.81 8.70 21.10
CA GLY A 121 17.77 10.05 21.68
C GLY A 121 16.36 10.53 22.05
N LEU A 122 15.39 9.63 22.16
CA LEU A 122 14.06 9.93 22.69
C LEU A 122 13.92 9.34 24.09
N GLU A 123 13.34 10.11 25.00
CA GLU A 123 12.95 9.65 26.33
C GLU A 123 11.50 9.13 26.32
N ASN A 124 11.10 8.42 27.37
CA ASN A 124 9.72 7.97 27.58
C ASN A 124 9.11 7.20 26.39
N VAL A 125 9.91 6.38 25.71
CA VAL A 125 9.50 5.59 24.55
C VAL A 125 8.60 4.43 24.96
N ILE A 126 7.42 4.33 24.34
CA ILE A 126 6.45 3.25 24.54
C ILE A 126 6.68 2.16 23.48
N THR A 127 6.70 2.53 22.20
CA THR A 127 6.94 1.61 21.07
C THR A 127 7.70 2.29 19.96
N CYS A 128 8.42 1.51 19.15
CA CYS A 128 9.08 1.97 17.94
C CYS A 128 9.02 0.84 16.91
N PHE A 129 8.58 1.12 15.70
CA PHE A 129 8.58 0.17 14.60
C PHE A 129 9.10 0.80 13.31
N HIS A 130 9.64 -0.04 12.45
CA HIS A 130 9.98 0.31 11.07
C HIS A 130 8.78 0.02 10.18
N TYR A 131 8.44 0.95 9.28
CA TYR A 131 7.40 0.77 8.28
C TYR A 131 7.98 0.84 6.87
N ASP A 132 7.50 -0.04 6.01
CA ASP A 132 7.73 -0.05 4.56
C ASP A 132 6.44 -0.57 3.92
N LYS A 133 5.79 0.25 3.07
CA LYS A 133 4.51 -0.08 2.43
C LYS A 133 4.64 0.05 0.93
N ARG A 134 4.21 -0.99 0.24
CA ARG A 134 4.38 -1.16 -1.20
C ARG A 134 3.13 -1.80 -1.77
N ALA A 135 2.74 -1.35 -2.97
CA ALA A 135 1.62 -1.90 -3.71
C ALA A 135 2.09 -2.32 -5.10
N LYS A 136 1.44 -3.36 -5.64
CA LYS A 136 1.71 -3.90 -6.97
C LYS A 136 0.40 -4.34 -7.61
N ALA A 137 0.13 -3.88 -8.83
CA ALA A 137 -0.97 -4.35 -9.67
C ALA A 137 -0.42 -5.03 -10.94
N ILE A 138 -1.16 -6.01 -11.45
CA ILE A 138 -0.81 -6.78 -12.65
C ILE A 138 -1.85 -6.45 -13.72
N ILE A 139 -1.41 -5.95 -14.87
CA ILE A 139 -2.30 -5.49 -15.94
C ILE A 139 -1.93 -6.25 -17.22
N GLN A 140 -2.89 -6.92 -17.83
CA GLN A 140 -2.69 -7.73 -19.02
C GLN A 140 -3.16 -6.98 -20.26
N ILE A 141 -2.23 -6.61 -21.13
CA ILE A 141 -2.51 -5.83 -22.33
C ILE A 141 -2.71 -6.78 -23.51
N GLY A 142 -3.93 -6.85 -24.03
CA GLY A 142 -4.29 -7.81 -25.07
C GLY A 142 -4.21 -9.28 -24.59
N LYS A 143 -3.90 -10.21 -25.50
CA LYS A 143 -3.92 -11.66 -25.24
C LYS A 143 -2.55 -12.28 -24.91
N LYS A 144 -1.46 -11.49 -24.89
CA LYS A 144 -0.11 -12.02 -24.60
C LYS A 144 0.17 -11.98 -23.10
N ASN A 145 0.85 -13.01 -22.60
CA ASN A 145 1.26 -13.13 -21.20
C ASN A 145 2.77 -12.98 -20.99
N ASN A 146 3.52 -12.50 -21.99
CA ASN A 146 4.95 -12.22 -21.83
C ASN A 146 5.17 -11.20 -20.70
N GLY A 147 6.20 -11.41 -19.86
CA GLY A 147 6.55 -10.50 -18.78
C GLY A 147 6.00 -10.90 -17.39
N MET A 148 5.38 -12.08 -17.24
CA MET A 148 4.88 -12.57 -15.94
C MET A 148 5.94 -12.63 -14.83
N SER A 149 7.20 -12.91 -15.18
CA SER A 149 8.30 -13.04 -14.23
C SER A 149 9.05 -11.72 -13.99
N GLN A 150 8.58 -10.59 -14.55
CA GLN A 150 9.24 -9.32 -14.32
C GLN A 150 9.16 -8.92 -12.85
N LYS A 151 10.30 -8.45 -12.36
CA LYS A 151 10.47 -7.97 -10.99
C LYS A 151 10.25 -6.47 -10.96
N VAL A 152 9.65 -5.98 -9.89
CA VAL A 152 9.50 -4.52 -9.68
C VAL A 152 10.68 -3.96 -8.89
N GLY A 153 11.47 -4.82 -8.24
CA GLY A 153 12.68 -4.42 -7.52
C GLY A 153 12.43 -3.99 -6.08
N HIS A 154 11.25 -4.31 -5.53
CA HIS A 154 10.95 -4.12 -4.12
C HIS A 154 11.70 -5.15 -3.24
N PRO A 155 12.08 -4.82 -1.99
CA PRO A 155 12.72 -5.74 -1.05
C PRO A 155 11.91 -7.02 -0.79
N LEU A 156 10.58 -6.90 -0.80
CA LEU A 156 9.64 -8.02 -0.79
C LEU A 156 8.67 -7.85 -1.95
N GLU A 157 8.57 -8.85 -2.81
CA GLU A 157 7.63 -8.85 -3.93
C GLU A 157 6.93 -10.20 -4.10
N LEU A 158 5.65 -10.16 -4.47
CA LEU A 158 4.92 -11.33 -4.93
C LEU A 158 5.15 -11.49 -6.44
N ILE A 159 5.66 -12.66 -6.83
CA ILE A 159 5.83 -13.04 -8.24
C ILE A 159 4.67 -13.96 -8.63
N PRO A 160 3.84 -13.56 -9.60
CA PRO A 160 2.71 -14.38 -10.00
C PRO A 160 3.19 -15.52 -10.90
N LEU A 161 2.68 -16.73 -10.62
CA LEU A 161 3.06 -17.95 -11.36
C LEU A 161 2.22 -18.17 -12.62
N LYS A 162 1.05 -17.54 -12.71
CA LYS A 162 0.10 -17.64 -13.83
C LYS A 162 -0.47 -16.26 -14.14
N ALA A 163 -0.78 -16.04 -15.42
CA ALA A 163 -1.43 -14.82 -15.88
C ALA A 163 -2.83 -14.68 -15.26
N PRO A 164 -3.31 -13.44 -15.01
CA PRO A 164 -4.65 -13.21 -14.46
C PRO A 164 -5.80 -13.76 -15.33
N ALA A 165 -5.61 -13.85 -16.65
CA ALA A 165 -6.56 -14.43 -17.60
C ALA A 165 -5.85 -15.30 -18.65
#